data_AF-A0A832NKU2-F1
#
_entry.id   AF-A0A832NKU2-F1
#
_cell.length_a   1.000
_cell.length_b   1.000
_cell.length_c   1.000
_cell.angle_alpha   90.00
_cell.angle_beta   90.00
_cell.angle_gamma   90.00
#
_symmetry.space_group_name_H-M   'P 1'
#
loop_
_entity.id
_entity.type
_entity.pdbx_description
1 polymer ?
#
loop_
_entity_poly.entity_id
_entity_poly.type
_entity_poly.pdbx_seq_one_letter_code
_entity_poly.pdbx_strand_id
1 'polypeptide(L)'
;MADAPKKIRLTRDRQNLEISFADGCDAALSAEYLRVFSPSAEVRGHGGGEMMLVLGKQDVRIEKVEPVGRYAVKLTFSDGHDSGLYDWGLLRELADRREENMQYYRKRLADAGLDDPKKQAALGGYDVLSPKS
;
A
#
# COMPACT_ATOMS: atom_id res chain seq x y z
N MET A 1 -6.15 -18.75 6.17
CA MET A 1 -6.79 -17.45 6.45
C MET A 1 -6.18 -16.91 7.73
N ALA A 2 -5.62 -15.70 7.71
CA ALA A 2 -5.14 -15.07 8.95
C ALA A 2 -6.33 -14.71 9.85
N ASP A 3 -6.12 -14.73 11.16
CA ASP A 3 -7.13 -14.33 12.13
C ASP A 3 -7.39 -12.81 12.06
N ALA A 4 -8.56 -12.37 12.52
CA ALA A 4 -8.87 -10.96 12.54
C ALA A 4 -7.95 -10.22 13.53
N PRO A 5 -7.49 -9.01 13.20
CA PRO A 5 -6.69 -8.25 14.14
C PRO A 5 -7.54 -7.89 15.38
N LYS A 6 -6.91 -7.93 16.56
CA LYS A 6 -7.51 -7.48 17.83
C LYS A 6 -7.86 -6.00 17.79
N LYS A 7 -7.08 -5.21 17.05
CA LYS A 7 -7.28 -3.77 16.93
C LYS A 7 -6.84 -3.27 15.57
N ILE A 8 -7.65 -2.40 14.99
CA ILE A 8 -7.30 -1.56 13.85
C ILE A 8 -7.59 -0.12 14.25
N ARG A 9 -6.64 0.78 13.99
CA ARG A 9 -6.78 2.19 14.28
C ARG A 9 -6.09 3.03 13.22
N LEU A 10 -6.81 4.02 12.73
CA LEU A 10 -6.22 5.07 11.91
C LEU A 10 -5.63 6.16 12.82
N THR A 11 -4.37 6.53 12.59
CA THR A 11 -3.73 7.66 13.27
C THR A 11 -4.43 8.98 12.98
N ARG A 12 -4.29 9.98 13.87
CA ARG A 12 -4.96 11.28 13.74
C ARG A 12 -4.60 12.02 12.45
N ASP A 13 -3.35 11.92 12.03
CA ASP A 13 -2.86 12.52 10.78
C ASP A 13 -3.25 11.71 9.53
N ARG A 14 -3.91 10.55 9.71
CA ARG A 14 -4.35 9.65 8.64
C ARG A 14 -3.24 9.06 7.77
N GLN A 15 -1.99 9.19 8.19
CA GLN A 15 -0.82 8.67 7.48
C GLN A 15 -0.50 7.22 7.82
N ASN A 16 -0.99 6.68 8.93
CA ASN A 16 -0.68 5.32 9.36
C ASN A 16 -1.91 4.57 9.86
N LEU A 17 -2.04 3.32 9.44
CA LEU A 17 -2.96 2.33 9.95
C LEU A 17 -2.21 1.45 10.96
N GLU A 18 -2.55 1.60 12.24
CA GLU A 18 -2.02 0.79 13.34
C GLU A 18 -2.88 -0.48 13.45
N ILE A 19 -2.23 -1.65 13.44
CA ILE A 19 -2.85 -2.97 13.49
C ILE A 19 -2.19 -3.78 14.59
N SER A 20 -2.99 -4.37 15.47
CA SER A 20 -2.54 -5.33 16.48
C SER A 20 -3.17 -6.69 16.20
N PHE A 21 -2.35 -7.69 15.90
CA PHE A 21 -2.78 -9.05 15.61
C PHE A 21 -2.94 -9.89 16.88
N ALA A 22 -3.63 -11.03 16.76
CA ALA A 22 -3.92 -11.89 17.90
C ALA A 22 -2.66 -12.49 18.55
N ASP A 23 -1.60 -12.73 17.77
CA ASP A 23 -0.31 -13.28 18.20
C ASP A 23 0.61 -12.26 18.89
N GLY A 24 0.18 -11.01 19.04
CA GLY A 24 1.00 -9.95 19.62
C GLY A 24 1.92 -9.25 18.62
N CYS A 25 1.77 -9.54 17.33
CA CYS A 25 2.39 -8.74 16.28
C CYS A 25 1.66 -7.38 16.20
N ASP A 26 2.40 -6.28 16.39
CA ASP A 26 1.92 -4.92 16.21
C ASP A 26 2.62 -4.31 14.99
N ALA A 27 1.83 -3.73 14.09
CA ALA A 27 2.33 -3.12 12.86
C ALA A 27 1.70 -1.74 12.65
N ALA A 28 2.54 -0.78 12.25
CA ALA A 28 2.09 0.48 11.67
C ALA A 28 2.38 0.44 10.17
N LEU A 29 1.32 0.47 9.37
CA LEU A 29 1.38 0.48 7.92
C LEU A 29 1.06 1.89 7.42
N SER A 30 1.99 2.52 6.70
CA SER A 30 1.76 3.86 6.18
C SER A 30 0.74 3.84 5.04
N ALA A 31 0.03 4.95 4.87
CA ALA A 31 -0.93 5.16 3.80
C ALA A 31 -0.25 5.05 2.43
N GLU A 32 0.97 5.59 2.29
CA GLU A 32 1.81 5.41 1.10
C GLU A 32 2.03 3.92 0.83
N TYR A 33 2.51 3.18 1.83
CA TYR A 33 2.83 1.77 1.68
C TYR A 33 1.60 0.96 1.28
N LEU A 34 0.48 1.14 1.99
CA LEU A 34 -0.77 0.48 1.67
C LEU A 34 -1.25 0.85 0.26
N ARG A 35 -1.09 2.10 -0.18
CA ARG A 35 -1.52 2.54 -1.52
C ARG A 35 -0.65 1.96 -2.62
N VAL A 36 0.67 1.96 -2.44
CA VAL A 36 1.65 1.43 -3.41
C VAL A 36 1.48 -0.08 -3.56
N PHE A 37 1.26 -0.78 -2.45
CA PHE A 37 1.04 -2.24 -2.40
C PHE A 37 -0.45 -2.60 -2.33
N SER A 38 -1.32 -1.73 -2.84
CA SER A 38 -2.76 -1.99 -2.86
C SER A 38 -3.06 -3.10 -3.88
N PRO A 39 -3.97 -4.05 -3.59
CA PRO A 39 -4.32 -5.11 -4.53
C PRO A 39 -4.96 -4.57 -5.82
N SER A 40 -5.64 -3.42 -5.74
CA SER A 40 -6.13 -2.70 -6.93
C SER A 40 -5.03 -2.01 -7.75
N ALA A 41 -3.79 -1.90 -7.27
CA ALA A 41 -2.64 -1.55 -8.11
C ALA A 41 -2.16 -2.75 -8.95
N GLU A 42 -2.59 -3.98 -8.62
CA GLU A 42 -2.43 -5.17 -9.46
C GLU A 42 -3.39 -5.20 -10.67
N VAL A 43 -3.82 -4.04 -11.17
CA VAL A 43 -4.51 -3.99 -12.45
C VAL A 43 -3.50 -4.30 -13.55
N ARG A 44 -3.49 -5.59 -13.91
CA ARG A 44 -2.86 -6.30 -15.04
C ARG A 44 -1.56 -7.02 -14.73
N GLY A 45 -1.72 -8.20 -14.13
CA GLY A 45 -0.74 -9.26 -14.14
C GLY A 45 -1.28 -10.64 -13.78
N HIS A 46 -2.50 -11.02 -14.19
CA HIS A 46 -2.87 -12.46 -14.24
C HIS A 46 -1.93 -13.15 -15.24
N GLY A 47 -0.75 -13.57 -14.77
CA GLY A 47 0.33 -14.11 -15.61
C GLY A 47 1.76 -13.70 -15.24
N GLY A 48 2.04 -13.27 -14.01
CA GLY A 48 3.44 -13.08 -13.55
C GLY A 48 4.13 -11.81 -14.04
N GLY A 49 3.36 -10.75 -14.31
CA GLY A 49 3.91 -9.42 -14.63
C GLY A 49 4.42 -8.69 -13.38
N GLU A 50 5.47 -7.91 -13.56
CA GLU A 50 6.03 -7.02 -12.52
C GLU A 50 4.97 -6.00 -12.06
N MET A 51 4.88 -5.75 -10.75
CA MET A 51 3.97 -4.74 -10.20
C MET A 51 4.29 -3.35 -10.79
N MET A 52 3.27 -2.62 -11.24
CA MET A 52 3.43 -1.25 -11.72
C MET A 52 4.06 -0.38 -10.63
N LEU A 53 5.10 0.38 -10.99
CA LEU A 53 5.72 1.30 -10.05
C LEU A 53 4.79 2.50 -9.83
N VAL A 54 4.13 2.50 -8.68
CA VAL A 54 3.24 3.60 -8.25
C VAL A 54 4.07 4.74 -7.68
N LEU A 55 3.96 5.93 -8.27
CA LEU A 55 4.78 7.10 -7.88
C LEU A 55 3.95 8.18 -7.19
N GLY A 56 4.63 9.04 -6.42
CA GLY A 56 4.05 10.28 -5.91
C GLY A 56 2.96 10.07 -4.85
N LYS A 57 2.98 8.94 -4.14
CA LYS A 57 1.99 8.63 -3.09
C LYS A 57 2.46 8.93 -1.67
N GLN A 58 3.53 9.71 -1.54
CA GLN A 58 4.15 10.04 -0.25
C GLN A 58 3.24 10.88 0.65
N ASP A 59 2.45 11.76 0.04
CA ASP A 59 1.45 12.59 0.71
C ASP A 59 0.05 11.95 0.76
N VAL A 60 -0.09 10.70 0.30
CA VAL A 60 -1.39 10.04 0.34
C VAL A 60 -1.81 9.78 1.78
N ARG A 61 -3.07 10.03 2.10
CA ARG A 61 -3.68 9.76 3.40
C ARG A 61 -4.84 8.79 3.27
N ILE A 62 -5.12 8.04 4.32
CA ILE A 62 -6.31 7.20 4.40
C ILE A 62 -7.47 8.08 4.85
N GLU A 63 -8.42 8.32 3.97
CA GLU A 63 -9.62 9.13 4.24
C GLU A 63 -10.63 8.36 5.10
N LYS A 64 -10.81 7.07 4.81
CA LYS A 64 -11.80 6.21 5.47
C LYS A 64 -11.28 4.78 5.62
N VAL A 65 -11.70 4.15 6.70
CA VAL A 65 -11.50 2.73 6.99
C VAL A 65 -12.87 2.14 7.26
N GLU A 66 -13.34 1.26 6.39
CA GLU A 66 -14.67 0.66 6.47
C GLU A 66 -14.54 -0.86 6.64
N PRO A 67 -15.12 -1.47 7.69
CA PRO A 67 -15.10 -2.92 7.83
C PRO A 67 -15.94 -3.57 6.73
N VAL A 68 -15.41 -4.62 6.11
CA VAL A 68 -16.11 -5.43 5.12
C VAL A 68 -16.33 -6.82 5.70
N GLY A 69 -17.55 -7.07 6.18
CA GLY A 69 -17.92 -8.31 6.84
C GLY A 69 -17.04 -8.58 8.07
N ARG A 70 -16.45 -9.77 8.13
CA ARG A 70 -15.56 -10.21 9.21
C ARG A 70 -14.14 -10.56 8.75
N TYR A 71 -13.79 -10.24 7.49
CA TYR A 71 -12.57 -10.75 6.86
C TYR A 71 -11.65 -9.67 6.27
N ALA A 72 -12.13 -8.43 6.15
CA ALA A 72 -11.38 -7.36 5.50
C ALA A 72 -11.76 -5.95 5.99
N VAL A 73 -10.94 -4.97 5.62
CA VAL A 73 -11.29 -3.55 5.60
C VAL A 73 -11.17 -2.99 4.20
N LYS A 74 -12.07 -2.08 3.85
CA LYS A 74 -11.97 -1.21 2.68
C LYS A 74 -11.30 0.10 3.11
N LEU A 75 -10.25 0.50 2.41
CA LEU A 75 -9.54 1.75 2.62
C LEU A 75 -9.84 2.71 1.47
N THR A 76 -10.27 3.93 1.83
CA THR A 76 -10.36 5.05 0.88
C THR A 76 -9.16 5.95 1.09
N PHE A 77 -8.53 6.40 0.00
CA PHE A 77 -7.34 7.25 0.00
C PHE A 77 -7.64 8.64 -0.56
N SER A 78 -6.89 9.64 -0.08
CA SER A 78 -7.04 11.04 -0.48
C SER A 78 -6.72 11.34 -1.94
N ASP A 79 -6.04 10.42 -2.64
CA ASP A 79 -5.75 10.47 -4.07
C ASP A 79 -6.96 10.07 -4.95
N GLY A 80 -8.13 9.89 -4.34
CA GLY A 80 -9.37 9.49 -5.02
C GLY A 80 -9.52 7.98 -5.18
N HIS A 81 -8.57 7.17 -4.70
CA HIS A 81 -8.69 5.72 -4.72
C HIS A 81 -9.62 5.22 -3.61
N ASP A 82 -10.76 4.64 -3.98
CA ASP A 82 -11.75 4.15 -3.01
C ASP A 82 -11.90 2.63 -3.00
N SER A 83 -11.28 1.88 -3.91
CA SER A 83 -11.55 0.44 -4.10
C SER A 83 -10.58 -0.51 -3.35
N GLY A 84 -9.70 0.02 -2.49
CA GLY A 84 -8.68 -0.77 -1.82
C GLY A 84 -9.27 -1.69 -0.76
N LEU A 85 -9.49 -2.97 -1.09
CA LEU A 85 -9.94 -4.01 -0.16
C LEU A 85 -8.74 -4.77 0.40
N TYR A 86 -8.59 -4.77 1.72
CA TYR A 86 -7.49 -5.42 2.43
C TYR A 86 -8.05 -6.47 3.37
N ASP A 87 -7.93 -7.73 2.99
CA ASP A 87 -8.25 -8.84 3.88
C ASP A 87 -7.19 -9.01 4.97
N TRP A 88 -7.54 -9.73 6.04
CA TRP A 88 -6.62 -9.95 7.16
C TRP A 88 -5.34 -10.67 6.77
N GLY A 89 -5.40 -11.56 5.77
CA GLY A 89 -4.24 -12.26 5.24
C GLY A 89 -3.28 -11.28 4.56
N LEU A 90 -3.81 -10.42 3.69
CA LEU A 90 -3.02 -9.39 3.04
C LEU A 90 -2.42 -8.39 4.04
N LEU A 91 -3.20 -7.90 5.02
CA LEU A 91 -2.66 -6.99 6.04
C LEU A 91 -1.56 -7.66 6.87
N ARG A 92 -1.69 -8.96 7.15
CA ARG A 92 -0.66 -9.73 7.85
C ARG A 92 0.59 -9.86 7.00
N GLU A 93 0.46 -10.24 5.74
CA GLU A 93 1.60 -10.34 4.82
C GLU A 93 2.33 -8.99 4.67
N LEU A 94 1.57 -7.91 4.48
CA LEU A 94 2.12 -6.54 4.38
C LEU A 94 2.80 -6.11 5.69
N ALA A 95 2.32 -6.58 6.85
CA ALA A 95 2.97 -6.34 8.14
C ALA A 95 4.29 -7.11 8.26
N ASP A 96 4.30 -8.42 7.97
CA ASP A 96 5.51 -9.26 8.06
C ASP A 96 6.58 -8.85 7.04
N ARG A 97 6.17 -8.48 5.83
CA ARG A 97 7.08 -8.15 4.72
C ARG A 97 7.30 -6.65 4.54
N ARG A 98 6.88 -5.80 5.49
CA ARG A 98 6.95 -4.34 5.35
C ARG A 98 8.34 -3.85 4.94
N GLU A 99 9.37 -4.35 5.61
CA GLU A 99 10.75 -3.93 5.36
C GLU A 99 11.26 -4.39 3.98
N GLU A 100 11.01 -5.65 3.63
CA GLU A 100 11.37 -6.23 2.33
C GLU A 100 10.67 -5.50 1.18
N ASN A 101 9.36 -5.32 1.29
CA ASN A 101 8.55 -4.63 0.29
C ASN A 101 8.99 -3.18 0.11
N MET A 102 9.25 -2.45 1.20
CA MET A 102 9.74 -1.07 1.11
C MET A 102 11.16 -0.99 0.53
N GLN A 103 12.05 -1.93 0.84
CA GLN A 103 13.36 -2.00 0.18
C GLN A 103 13.23 -2.27 -1.32
N TYR A 104 12.35 -3.21 -1.70
CA TYR A 104 12.06 -3.49 -3.10
C TYR A 104 11.55 -2.25 -3.84
N TYR A 105 10.56 -1.55 -3.27
CA TYR A 105 10.02 -0.31 -3.83
C TYR A 105 11.09 0.79 -3.97
N ARG A 106 11.91 1.02 -2.94
CA ARG A 106 13.02 1.99 -3.01
C ARG A 106 14.06 1.63 -4.07
N LYS A 107 14.40 0.34 -4.21
CA LYS A 107 15.31 -0.13 -5.25
C LYS A 107 14.74 0.17 -6.64
N ARG A 108 13.44 -0.06 -6.84
CA ARG A 108 12.76 0.24 -8.11
C ARG A 108 12.71 1.72 -8.42
N LEU A 109 12.48 2.56 -7.41
CA LEU A 109 12.60 4.01 -7.55
C LEU A 109 14.02 4.42 -7.97
N ALA A 110 15.05 3.87 -7.33
CA ALA A 110 16.44 4.19 -7.66
C ALA A 110 16.83 3.74 -9.08
N ASP A 111 16.41 2.54 -9.49
CA ASP A 111 16.62 1.99 -10.84
C ASP A 111 15.96 2.86 -11.92
N ALA A 112 14.79 3.45 -11.60
CA ALA A 112 14.11 4.42 -12.44
C ALA A 112 14.70 5.86 -12.37
N GLY A 113 15.70 6.11 -11.52
CA GLY A 113 16.25 7.45 -11.27
C GLY A 113 15.33 8.38 -10.47
N LEU A 114 14.35 7.81 -9.77
CA LEU A 114 13.29 8.45 -8.98
C LEU A 114 13.48 8.29 -7.47
N ASP A 115 14.71 8.06 -7.03
CA ASP A 115 15.11 8.05 -5.62
C ASP A 115 14.72 9.33 -4.88
N ASP A 116 14.68 10.46 -5.60
CA ASP A 116 14.28 11.75 -5.06
C ASP A 116 12.75 11.96 -5.16
N PRO A 117 12.08 12.29 -4.04
CA PRO A 117 10.64 12.48 -3.98
C PRO A 117 10.12 13.61 -4.88
N LYS A 118 10.92 14.65 -5.14
CA LYS A 118 10.52 15.77 -6.01
C LYS A 118 10.48 15.35 -7.47
N LYS A 119 11.37 14.42 -7.87
CA LYS A 119 11.33 13.82 -9.21
C LYS A 119 10.06 13.00 -9.42
N GLN A 120 9.59 12.30 -8.39
CA GLN A 120 8.33 11.53 -8.45
C GLN A 120 7.11 12.44 -8.61
N ALA A 121 7.06 13.55 -7.84
CA ALA A 121 5.96 14.51 -7.91
C ALA A 121 5.79 15.15 -9.30
N ALA A 122 6.90 15.30 -10.05
CA ALA A 122 6.90 15.85 -11.39
C ALA A 122 6.31 14.92 -12.47
N LEU A 123 6.16 13.62 -12.19
CA LEU A 123 5.78 12.61 -13.18
C LEU A 123 4.29 12.21 -13.16
N GLY A 124 3.53 12.65 -12.15
CA GLY A 124 2.06 12.64 -12.21
C GLY A 124 1.40 11.27 -12.47
N GLY A 125 1.59 10.30 -11.58
CA GLY A 125 0.82 9.05 -11.55
C GLY A 125 1.50 7.82 -12.17
N TYR A 126 0.79 6.69 -12.15
CA TYR A 126 1.27 5.31 -12.39
C TYR A 126 2.20 5.14 -13.60
N ASP A 127 3.24 4.33 -13.41
CA ASP A 127 4.07 3.64 -14.41
C ASP A 127 5.00 4.51 -15.29
N VAL A 128 6.32 4.43 -15.01
CA VAL A 128 7.43 4.94 -15.85
C VAL A 128 8.30 3.83 -16.42
N LEU A 129 7.99 2.57 -16.11
CA LEU A 129 8.84 1.41 -16.41
C LEU A 129 8.28 0.53 -17.53
N SER A 130 7.05 0.75 -17.99
CA SER A 130 6.60 0.15 -19.25
C SER A 130 7.43 0.71 -20.40
N PRO A 131 8.03 -0.14 -21.25
CA PRO A 131 8.65 0.35 -22.47
C PRO A 131 7.58 1.10 -23.27
N LYS A 132 7.85 2.37 -23.60
CA LYS A 132 7.07 3.06 -24.63
C LYS A 132 7.18 2.19 -25.90
N SER A 133 6.07 1.59 -26.31
CA SER A 133 5.96 1.01 -27.66
C SER A 133 6.04 2.10 -28.71
#